data_AF-A0A286UDS4-F1
#
_entry.id   AF-A0A286UDS4-F1
#
_cell.length_a   1.000
_cell.length_b   1.000
_cell.length_c   1.000
_cell.angle_alpha   90.00
_cell.angle_beta   90.00
_cell.angle_gamma   90.00
#
_symmetry.space_group_name_H-M   'P 1'
#
loop_
_entity.id
_entity.type
_entity.pdbx_description
1 polymer ?
#
loop_
_entity_poly.entity_id
_entity_poly.type
_entity_poly.pdbx_seq_one_letter_code
_entity_poly.pdbx_strand_id
1 'polypeptide(L)'
;MSSFPKLPNHDKLNSSNYATWRKSTPDKAADLAGYNNYQLRKDQAIALLELTVENEQRIHFTAELSKKQPSAMWTALENAHRQKKPAQHFNAYEMLFSMQKTDDESLTQFAGRIKASLIDIQALRDSGFTLKSLDNELASMALLKSLPTEKYSNLRTSLLITTKLSMANLVQALALEEANTNQSASDLAQRAFAKPINAKASKRLNSNASKKRKEELKNNKGKGKQEEAKAVEDTTAEFAGNASTSDFTNPHSPLLLSALAN
;
A
#
# COMPACT_ATOMS: atom_id res chain seq x y z
N MET A 1 -13.09 0.03 -39.15
CA MET A 1 -13.52 1.39 -39.52
C MET A 1 -14.74 1.71 -38.67
N SER A 2 -14.69 2.74 -37.83
CA SER A 2 -15.80 3.14 -36.97
C SER A 2 -16.87 3.87 -37.79
N SER A 3 -18.13 3.48 -37.62
CA SER A 3 -19.25 4.17 -38.27
C SER A 3 -19.53 5.48 -37.53
N PHE A 4 -19.50 6.61 -38.25
CA PHE A 4 -19.89 7.89 -37.68
C PHE A 4 -21.42 7.92 -37.46
N PRO A 5 -21.90 8.41 -36.30
CA PRO A 5 -23.32 8.68 -36.11
C PRO A 5 -23.84 9.62 -37.21
N LYS A 6 -24.87 9.19 -37.92
CA LYS A 6 -25.50 9.99 -38.98
C LYS A 6 -26.17 11.21 -38.33
N LEU A 7 -25.68 12.41 -38.65
CA LEU A 7 -26.22 13.66 -38.09
C LEU A 7 -27.74 13.74 -38.29
N PRO A 8 -28.51 14.23 -37.30
CA PRO A 8 -29.95 14.39 -37.44
C PRO A 8 -30.30 15.28 -38.63
N ASN A 9 -31.19 14.81 -39.49
CA ASN A 9 -31.67 15.59 -40.63
C ASN A 9 -32.69 16.62 -40.14
N HIS A 10 -32.21 17.76 -39.69
CA HIS A 10 -33.06 18.87 -39.26
C HIS A 10 -33.77 19.50 -40.46
N ASP A 11 -35.10 19.60 -40.39
CA ASP A 11 -35.88 20.37 -41.36
C ASP A 11 -35.37 21.82 -41.44
N LYS A 12 -35.37 22.39 -42.65
CA LYS A 12 -34.92 23.76 -42.86
C LYS A 12 -35.73 24.72 -41.98
N LEU A 13 -35.02 25.58 -41.26
CA LEU A 13 -35.60 26.60 -40.38
C LEU A 13 -36.56 27.50 -41.19
N ASN A 14 -37.79 27.60 -40.70
CA ASN A 14 -38.89 28.37 -41.27
C ASN A 14 -39.70 29.03 -40.14
N SER A 15 -40.61 29.93 -40.48
CA SER A 15 -41.40 30.69 -39.50
C SER A 15 -42.24 29.80 -38.56
N SER A 16 -42.70 28.63 -39.03
CA SER A 16 -43.52 27.71 -38.24
C SER A 16 -42.71 26.84 -37.27
N ASN A 17 -41.47 26.45 -37.62
CA ASN A 17 -40.63 25.63 -36.72
C ASN A 17 -39.66 26.46 -35.86
N TYR A 18 -39.38 27.72 -36.21
CA TYR A 18 -38.51 28.62 -35.44
C TYR A 18 -38.93 28.79 -33.98
N ALA A 19 -40.24 28.91 -33.69
CA ALA A 19 -40.74 29.06 -32.33
C ALA A 19 -40.53 27.80 -31.47
N THR A 20 -40.58 26.60 -32.08
CA THR A 20 -40.27 25.33 -31.42
C THR A 20 -38.77 25.15 -31.26
N TRP A 21 -37.98 25.46 -32.30
CA TRP A 21 -36.52 25.40 -32.27
C TRP A 21 -35.95 26.29 -31.15
N ARG A 22 -36.43 27.53 -31.04
CA ARG A 22 -36.07 28.50 -29.99
C ARG A 22 -36.46 28.05 -28.57
N LYS A 23 -37.45 27.15 -28.43
CA LYS A 23 -37.81 26.52 -27.15
C LYS A 23 -37.00 25.24 -26.87
N SER A 24 -36.41 24.62 -27.90
CA SER A 24 -35.55 23.44 -27.78
C SER A 24 -34.05 23.77 -27.67
N THR A 25 -33.62 24.97 -28.06
CA THR A 25 -32.27 25.44 -27.76
C THR A 25 -32.09 25.58 -26.25
N PRO A 26 -31.05 24.98 -25.64
CA PRO A 26 -30.75 25.16 -24.23
C PRO A 26 -30.67 26.63 -23.83
N ASP A 27 -31.14 26.95 -22.63
CA ASP A 27 -30.99 28.29 -22.08
C ASP A 27 -29.53 28.52 -21.69
N LYS A 28 -28.82 29.25 -22.57
CA LYS A 28 -27.41 29.63 -22.39
C LYS A 28 -27.15 30.36 -21.07
N ALA A 29 -28.14 31.03 -20.48
CA ALA A 29 -28.00 31.65 -19.17
C ALA A 29 -28.01 30.60 -18.04
N ALA A 30 -28.92 29.63 -18.10
CA ALA A 30 -28.97 28.50 -17.16
C ALA A 30 -27.72 27.60 -17.29
N ASP A 31 -27.29 27.28 -18.51
CA ASP A 31 -26.06 26.49 -18.77
C ASP A 31 -24.81 27.19 -18.20
N LEU A 32 -24.69 28.50 -18.42
CA LEU A 32 -23.59 29.31 -17.90
C LEU A 32 -23.63 29.41 -16.36
N ALA A 33 -24.81 29.55 -15.77
CA ALA A 33 -24.97 29.53 -14.32
C ALA A 33 -24.60 28.16 -13.72
N GLY A 34 -24.98 27.06 -14.37
CA GLY A 34 -24.59 25.70 -13.99
C GLY A 34 -23.08 25.48 -14.07
N TYR A 35 -22.44 25.91 -15.16
CA TYR A 35 -20.98 25.86 -15.32
C TYR A 35 -20.26 26.67 -14.24
N ASN A 36 -20.71 27.89 -13.96
CA ASN A 36 -20.12 28.74 -12.92
C ASN A 36 -20.29 28.13 -11.52
N ASN A 37 -21.45 27.52 -11.22
CA ASN A 37 -21.68 26.81 -9.95
C ASN A 37 -20.74 25.60 -9.81
N TYR A 38 -20.55 24.83 -10.89
CA TYR A 38 -19.58 23.72 -10.93
C TYR A 38 -18.14 24.20 -10.68
N GLN A 39 -17.68 25.25 -11.36
CA GLN A 39 -16.34 25.78 -11.17
C GLN A 39 -16.13 26.30 -9.73
N LEU A 40 -17.12 26.99 -9.15
CA LEU A 40 -17.09 27.44 -7.76
C LEU A 40 -16.95 26.27 -6.78
N ARG A 41 -17.79 25.23 -6.91
CA ARG A 41 -17.71 24.03 -6.05
C ARG A 41 -16.37 23.30 -6.20
N LYS A 42 -15.84 23.24 -7.43
CA LYS A 42 -14.56 22.60 -7.74
C LYS A 42 -13.39 23.35 -7.10
N ASP A 43 -13.36 24.69 -7.19
CA ASP A 43 -12.33 25.51 -6.54
C ASP A 43 -12.49 25.53 -5.00
N GLN A 44 -13.72 25.50 -4.48
CA GLN A 44 -13.99 25.29 -3.05
C GLN A 44 -13.48 23.94 -2.53
N ALA A 45 -13.70 22.86 -3.28
CA ALA A 45 -13.21 21.52 -2.91
C ALA A 45 -11.67 21.45 -2.90
N ILE A 46 -11.00 22.12 -3.85
CA ILE A 46 -9.54 22.26 -3.87
C ILE A 46 -9.06 22.98 -2.60
N ALA A 47 -9.62 24.15 -2.30
CA ALA A 47 -9.23 24.95 -1.13
C ALA A 47 -9.50 24.23 0.21
N LEU A 48 -10.58 23.45 0.30
CA LEU A 48 -10.85 22.60 1.46
C LEU A 48 -9.79 21.51 1.62
N LEU A 49 -9.42 20.79 0.55
CA LEU A 49 -8.37 19.77 0.60
C LEU A 49 -7.01 20.36 0.98
N GLU A 50 -6.65 21.53 0.46
CA GLU A 50 -5.43 22.22 0.86
C GLU A 50 -5.47 22.64 2.33
N LEU A 51 -6.60 23.17 2.84
CA LEU A 51 -6.73 23.63 4.21
C LEU A 51 -6.78 22.49 5.24
N THR A 52 -7.46 21.38 4.93
CA THR A 52 -7.66 20.28 5.89
C THR A 52 -6.55 19.25 5.90
N VAL A 53 -5.75 19.14 4.83
CA VAL A 53 -4.65 18.18 4.76
C VAL A 53 -3.34 18.82 5.23
N GLU A 54 -2.71 18.17 6.22
CA GLU A 54 -1.38 18.49 6.74
C GLU A 54 -0.36 18.69 5.61
N ASN A 55 0.53 19.67 5.77
CA ASN A 55 1.40 20.14 4.71
C ASN A 55 2.32 19.05 4.14
N GLU A 56 2.74 18.14 5.02
CA GLU A 56 3.60 17.00 4.78
C GLU A 56 2.92 15.96 3.87
N GLN A 57 1.59 15.82 3.97
CA GLN A 57 0.80 14.86 3.18
C GLN A 57 0.37 15.43 1.82
N ARG A 58 0.43 16.75 1.63
CA ARG A 58 0.06 17.42 0.36
C ARG A 58 0.89 16.93 -0.83
N ILE A 59 2.09 16.42 -0.58
CA ILE A 59 2.97 15.78 -1.57
C ILE A 59 2.26 14.70 -2.41
N HIS A 60 1.25 14.03 -1.84
CA HIS A 60 0.48 13.01 -2.53
C HIS A 60 -0.43 13.56 -3.64
N PHE A 61 -0.79 14.86 -3.62
CA PHE A 61 -1.72 15.45 -4.58
C PHE A 61 -1.24 16.75 -5.28
N THR A 62 -0.05 17.27 -4.99
CA THR A 62 0.50 18.49 -5.64
C THR A 62 0.42 18.48 -7.17
N ALA A 63 0.60 17.31 -7.79
CA ALA A 63 0.48 17.12 -9.24
C ALA A 63 -0.97 17.29 -9.77
N GLU A 64 -1.98 16.92 -8.98
CA GLU A 64 -3.40 17.02 -9.36
C GLU A 64 -4.02 18.37 -8.97
N LEU A 65 -3.51 18.99 -7.90
CA LEU A 65 -3.75 20.40 -7.54
C LEU A 65 -3.41 21.31 -8.72
N SER A 66 -2.25 21.08 -9.34
CA SER A 66 -1.78 21.81 -10.53
C SER A 66 -2.72 21.68 -11.75
N LYS A 67 -3.49 20.58 -11.83
CA LYS A 67 -4.49 20.34 -12.89
C LYS A 67 -5.91 20.79 -12.49
N LYS A 68 -6.08 21.31 -11.26
CA LYS A 68 -7.36 21.66 -10.64
C LYS A 68 -8.40 20.53 -10.65
N GLN A 69 -7.98 19.29 -10.35
CA GLN A 69 -8.84 18.10 -10.32
C GLN A 69 -9.06 17.59 -8.88
N PRO A 70 -10.05 18.10 -8.12
CA PRO A 70 -10.24 17.70 -6.72
C PRO A 70 -10.62 16.22 -6.56
N SER A 71 -11.27 15.61 -7.55
CA SER A 71 -11.53 14.16 -7.57
C SER A 71 -10.22 13.36 -7.66
N ALA A 72 -9.28 13.76 -8.52
CA ALA A 72 -7.97 13.11 -8.63
C ALA A 72 -7.11 13.35 -7.39
N MET A 73 -7.17 14.55 -6.79
CA MET A 73 -6.54 14.83 -5.49
C MET A 73 -7.06 13.90 -4.39
N TRP A 74 -8.38 13.72 -4.31
CA TRP A 74 -9.01 12.78 -3.36
C TRP A 74 -8.61 11.32 -3.63
N THR A 75 -8.63 10.87 -4.89
CA THR A 75 -8.20 9.52 -5.26
C THR A 75 -6.71 9.28 -4.93
N ALA A 76 -5.85 10.29 -5.06
CA ALA A 76 -4.45 10.19 -4.66
C ALA A 76 -4.29 10.05 -3.13
N LEU A 77 -5.05 10.81 -2.34
CA LEU A 77 -5.11 10.68 -0.89
C LEU A 77 -5.67 9.33 -0.43
N GLU A 78 -6.76 8.84 -1.06
CA GLU A 78 -7.31 7.51 -0.77
C GLU A 78 -6.28 6.41 -1.05
N ASN A 79 -5.56 6.48 -2.18
CA ASN A 79 -4.51 5.52 -2.51
C ASN A 79 -3.29 5.59 -1.58
N ALA A 80 -2.95 6.78 -1.06
CA ALA A 80 -1.85 6.95 -0.12
C ALA A 80 -2.17 6.36 1.27
N HIS A 81 -3.33 6.76 1.83
CA HIS A 81 -3.69 6.47 3.23
C HIS A 81 -4.57 5.23 3.40
N ARG A 82 -5.50 4.95 2.48
CA ARG A 82 -6.42 3.79 2.52
C ARG A 82 -5.94 2.70 1.55
N GLN A 83 -4.73 2.23 1.75
CA GLN A 83 -4.13 1.17 0.94
C GLN A 83 -4.93 -0.13 1.07
N LYS A 84 -5.63 -0.50 0.00
CA LYS A 84 -6.51 -1.68 -0.13
C LYS A 84 -5.70 -2.98 -0.28
N LYS A 85 -4.84 -3.22 0.71
CA LYS A 85 -3.90 -4.35 0.81
C LYS A 85 -4.46 -5.38 1.78
N PRO A 86 -4.28 -6.70 1.54
CA PRO A 86 -4.76 -7.75 2.45
C PRO A 86 -4.26 -7.61 3.89
N ALA A 87 -3.05 -7.08 4.11
CA ALA A 87 -2.52 -6.75 5.44
C ALA A 87 -3.43 -5.78 6.23
N GLN A 88 -3.98 -4.77 5.57
CA GLN A 88 -4.86 -3.79 6.22
C GLN A 88 -6.24 -4.38 6.50
N HIS A 89 -6.74 -5.26 5.64
CA HIS A 89 -7.98 -6.01 5.91
C HIS A 89 -7.79 -6.92 7.14
N PHE A 90 -6.70 -7.68 7.17
CA PHE A 90 -6.33 -8.54 8.31
C PHE A 90 -6.24 -7.72 9.60
N ASN A 91 -5.48 -6.62 9.61
CA ASN A 91 -5.35 -5.75 10.78
C ASN A 91 -6.69 -5.14 11.24
N ALA A 92 -7.57 -4.76 10.30
CA ALA A 92 -8.88 -4.21 10.64
C ALA A 92 -9.83 -5.27 11.23
N TYR A 93 -9.81 -6.51 10.71
CA TYR A 93 -10.54 -7.62 11.32
C TYR A 93 -9.93 -8.04 12.68
N GLU A 94 -8.60 -8.03 12.84
CA GLU A 94 -7.94 -8.26 14.14
C GLU A 94 -8.38 -7.22 15.18
N MET A 95 -8.41 -5.94 14.80
CA MET A 95 -8.91 -4.86 15.65
C MET A 95 -10.37 -5.07 16.02
N LEU A 96 -11.25 -5.37 15.05
CA LEU A 96 -12.67 -5.64 15.27
C LEU A 96 -12.89 -6.78 16.27
N PHE A 97 -12.24 -7.93 16.08
CA PHE A 97 -12.39 -9.09 16.98
C PHE A 97 -11.67 -8.92 18.32
N SER A 98 -10.77 -7.94 18.44
CA SER A 98 -10.13 -7.55 19.70
C SER A 98 -10.91 -6.48 20.48
N MET A 99 -11.99 -5.92 19.92
CA MET A 99 -12.79 -4.91 20.61
C MET A 99 -13.53 -5.48 21.82
N GLN A 100 -13.17 -5.00 23.00
CA GLN A 100 -13.87 -5.27 24.26
C GLN A 100 -14.56 -3.98 24.75
N LYS A 101 -15.55 -4.14 25.62
CA LYS A 101 -16.21 -3.01 26.29
C LYS A 101 -15.24 -2.40 27.32
N THR A 102 -15.02 -1.09 27.29
CA THR A 102 -14.29 -0.37 28.36
C THR A 102 -15.23 -0.05 29.50
N ASP A 103 -14.74 0.19 30.73
CA ASP A 103 -15.63 0.48 31.86
C ASP A 103 -16.42 1.77 31.67
N ASP A 104 -15.76 2.84 31.22
CA ASP A 104 -16.31 4.21 31.06
C ASP A 104 -17.35 4.39 29.94
N GLU A 105 -17.62 3.37 29.10
CA GLU A 105 -18.59 3.49 28.00
C GLU A 105 -19.94 2.81 28.27
N SER A 106 -21.00 3.35 27.66
CA SER A 106 -22.31 2.67 27.57
C SER A 106 -22.31 1.58 26.49
N LEU A 107 -23.22 0.60 26.62
CA LEU A 107 -23.44 -0.43 25.60
C LEU A 107 -23.77 0.15 24.21
N THR A 108 -24.43 1.32 24.17
CA THR A 108 -24.73 2.05 22.92
C THR A 108 -23.48 2.62 22.27
N GLN A 109 -22.53 3.15 23.05
CA GLN A 109 -21.24 3.62 22.55
C GLN A 109 -20.40 2.44 22.04
N PHE A 110 -20.34 1.33 22.80
CA PHE A 110 -19.64 0.11 22.37
C PHE A 110 -20.17 -0.43 21.04
N ALA A 111 -21.50 -0.55 20.90
CA ALA A 111 -22.14 -0.94 19.64
C ALA A 111 -21.90 0.08 18.51
N GLY A 112 -21.69 1.36 18.85
CA GLY A 112 -21.23 2.40 17.92
C GLY A 112 -19.81 2.16 17.42
N ARG A 113 -18.86 1.83 18.30
CA ARG A 113 -17.46 1.52 17.93
C ARG A 113 -17.37 0.30 17.01
N ILE A 114 -18.12 -0.77 17.30
CA ILE A 114 -18.21 -1.94 16.43
C ILE A 114 -18.75 -1.57 15.04
N LYS A 115 -19.80 -0.75 14.96
CA LYS A 115 -20.36 -0.28 13.68
C LYS A 115 -19.38 0.60 12.90
N ALA A 116 -18.64 1.48 13.57
CA ALA A 116 -17.60 2.29 12.93
C ALA A 116 -16.49 1.40 12.33
N SER A 117 -15.96 0.45 13.11
CA SER A 117 -14.94 -0.50 12.63
C SER A 117 -15.42 -1.34 11.44
N LEU A 118 -16.70 -1.73 11.41
CA LEU A 118 -17.29 -2.40 10.23
C LEU A 118 -17.39 -1.49 9.00
N ILE A 119 -17.60 -0.18 9.17
CA ILE A 119 -17.57 0.80 8.08
C ILE A 119 -16.13 0.99 7.56
N ASP A 120 -15.13 1.03 8.44
CA ASP A 120 -13.72 1.12 8.03
C ASP A 120 -13.27 -0.13 7.25
N ILE A 121 -13.64 -1.33 7.73
CA ILE A 121 -13.44 -2.60 7.00
C ILE A 121 -14.13 -2.57 5.63
N GLN A 122 -15.33 -1.97 5.52
CA GLN A 122 -16.02 -1.81 4.24
C GLN A 122 -15.30 -0.81 3.31
N ALA A 123 -14.75 0.28 3.84
CA ALA A 123 -14.05 1.30 3.05
C ALA A 123 -12.72 0.81 2.45
N LEU A 124 -12.06 -0.15 3.10
CA LEU A 124 -10.85 -0.79 2.58
C LEU A 124 -11.12 -1.70 1.36
N ARG A 125 -12.36 -2.15 1.13
CA ARG A 125 -12.70 -3.05 0.03
C ARG A 125 -12.54 -2.39 -1.34
N ASP A 126 -12.13 -3.20 -2.31
CA ASP A 126 -12.09 -2.83 -3.72
C ASP A 126 -13.49 -2.96 -4.36
N SER A 127 -13.67 -2.37 -5.55
CA SER A 127 -14.95 -2.41 -6.28
C SER A 127 -15.28 -3.79 -6.87
N GLY A 128 -14.35 -4.74 -6.87
CA GLY A 128 -14.55 -6.14 -7.24
C GLY A 128 -14.77 -7.07 -6.05
N PHE A 129 -14.90 -6.56 -4.82
CA PHE A 129 -15.03 -7.38 -3.63
C PHE A 129 -16.35 -8.18 -3.61
N THR A 130 -16.26 -9.51 -3.51
CA THR A 130 -17.42 -10.43 -3.51
C THR A 130 -17.56 -11.16 -2.17
N LEU A 131 -18.69 -11.82 -1.94
CA LEU A 131 -18.86 -12.73 -0.80
C LEU A 131 -17.79 -13.85 -0.81
N LYS A 132 -17.44 -14.39 -1.98
CA LYS A 132 -16.36 -15.37 -2.14
C LYS A 132 -14.97 -14.78 -1.80
N SER A 133 -14.78 -13.47 -1.99
CA SER A 133 -13.58 -12.76 -1.53
C SER A 133 -13.51 -12.76 0.00
N LEU A 134 -14.64 -12.45 0.67
CA LEU A 134 -14.77 -12.48 2.13
C LEU A 134 -14.52 -13.87 2.71
N ASP A 135 -15.12 -14.91 2.13
CA ASP A 135 -14.94 -16.31 2.59
C ASP A 135 -13.46 -16.72 2.52
N ASN A 136 -12.77 -16.36 1.43
CA ASN A 136 -11.34 -16.62 1.24
C ASN A 136 -10.47 -15.77 2.20
N GLU A 137 -10.81 -14.52 2.47
CA GLU A 137 -10.11 -13.70 3.47
C GLU A 137 -10.27 -14.27 4.88
N LEU A 138 -11.48 -14.68 5.27
CA LEU A 138 -11.76 -15.23 6.59
C LEU A 138 -11.07 -16.59 6.80
N ALA A 139 -11.06 -17.46 5.78
CA ALA A 139 -10.29 -18.71 5.80
C ALA A 139 -8.78 -18.45 5.90
N SER A 140 -8.27 -17.47 5.14
CA SER A 140 -6.87 -17.04 5.18
C SER A 140 -6.48 -16.50 6.56
N MET A 141 -7.37 -15.72 7.18
CA MET A 141 -7.21 -15.15 8.51
C MET A 141 -7.19 -16.25 9.58
N ALA A 142 -8.17 -17.16 9.56
CA ALA A 142 -8.25 -18.28 10.50
C ALA A 142 -6.99 -19.17 10.44
N LEU A 143 -6.52 -19.49 9.22
CA LEU A 143 -5.28 -20.23 9.01
C LEU A 143 -4.08 -19.50 9.62
N LEU A 144 -3.88 -18.22 9.31
CA LEU A 144 -2.79 -17.42 9.90
C LEU A 144 -2.85 -17.34 11.43
N LYS A 145 -4.05 -17.20 12.02
CA LYS A 145 -4.22 -17.18 13.49
C LYS A 145 -3.91 -18.53 14.14
N SER A 146 -4.22 -19.65 13.48
CA SER A 146 -3.98 -21.00 14.01
C SER A 146 -2.51 -21.42 14.06
N LEU A 147 -1.61 -20.76 13.31
CA LEU A 147 -0.19 -21.10 13.27
C LEU A 147 0.52 -20.68 14.57
N PRO A 148 1.19 -21.58 15.31
CA PRO A 148 1.91 -21.25 16.54
C PRO A 148 2.92 -20.11 16.34
N THR A 149 2.68 -18.97 17.01
CA THR A 149 3.43 -17.72 16.82
C THR A 149 4.93 -17.91 17.10
N GLU A 150 5.28 -18.69 18.12
CA GLU A 150 6.66 -18.95 18.55
C GLU A 150 7.50 -19.64 17.46
N LYS A 151 6.90 -20.55 16.68
CA LYS A 151 7.59 -21.33 15.65
C LYS A 151 7.51 -20.69 14.25
N TYR A 152 6.40 -20.01 13.95
CA TYR A 152 6.07 -19.54 12.59
C TYR A 152 5.95 -18.00 12.47
N SER A 153 6.50 -17.24 13.40
CA SER A 153 6.50 -15.76 13.40
C SER A 153 6.98 -15.17 12.06
N ASN A 154 8.18 -15.57 11.61
CA ASN A 154 8.77 -15.09 10.35
C ASN A 154 7.90 -15.42 9.14
N LEU A 155 7.33 -16.62 9.08
CA LEU A 155 6.41 -17.03 8.02
C LEU A 155 5.12 -16.17 8.05
N ARG A 156 4.49 -16.01 9.22
CA ARG A 156 3.27 -15.19 9.38
C ARG A 156 3.51 -13.75 8.93
N THR A 157 4.63 -13.13 9.32
CA THR A 157 5.02 -11.78 8.89
C THR A 157 5.27 -11.71 7.38
N SER A 158 6.02 -12.65 6.81
CA SER A 158 6.28 -12.73 5.37
C SER A 158 4.98 -12.83 4.55
N LEU A 159 4.06 -13.71 4.98
CA LEU A 159 2.77 -13.92 4.33
C LEU A 159 1.87 -12.68 4.38
N LEU A 160 1.83 -11.96 5.51
CA LEU A 160 1.09 -10.71 5.65
C LEU A 160 1.63 -9.59 4.75
N ILE A 161 2.93 -9.58 4.45
CA ILE A 161 3.55 -8.61 3.51
C ILE A 161 3.17 -8.91 2.05
N THR A 162 2.75 -10.14 1.71
CA THR A 162 2.38 -10.48 0.33
C THR A 162 1.14 -9.74 -0.16
N THR A 163 1.17 -9.28 -1.41
CA THR A 163 0.09 -8.49 -2.01
C THR A 163 -1.18 -9.28 -2.36
N LYS A 164 -1.16 -10.61 -2.22
CA LYS A 164 -2.26 -11.52 -2.57
C LYS A 164 -2.43 -12.62 -1.52
N LEU A 165 -2.98 -12.26 -0.37
CA LEU A 165 -3.40 -13.22 0.64
C LEU A 165 -4.59 -14.04 0.11
N SER A 166 -4.41 -15.35 -0.06
CA SER A 166 -5.49 -16.28 -0.40
C SER A 166 -5.20 -17.65 0.17
N MET A 167 -6.25 -18.43 0.42
CA MET A 167 -6.12 -19.75 1.03
C MET A 167 -5.22 -20.68 0.20
N ALA A 168 -5.33 -20.62 -1.13
CA ALA A 168 -4.49 -21.39 -2.05
C ALA A 168 -3.01 -20.98 -1.98
N ASN A 169 -2.70 -19.69 -1.84
CA ASN A 169 -1.32 -19.21 -1.72
C ASN A 169 -0.72 -19.60 -0.35
N LEU A 170 -1.51 -19.50 0.72
CA LEU A 170 -1.11 -19.85 2.08
C LEU A 170 -0.82 -21.34 2.23
N VAL A 171 -1.66 -22.22 1.70
CA VAL A 171 -1.44 -23.69 1.73
C VAL A 171 -0.19 -24.07 0.96
N GLN A 172 0.08 -23.45 -0.20
CA GLN A 172 1.33 -23.68 -0.94
C GLN A 172 2.57 -23.21 -0.18
N ALA A 173 2.51 -22.05 0.48
CA ALA A 173 3.63 -21.53 1.26
C ALA A 173 3.89 -22.37 2.53
N LEU A 174 2.86 -22.91 3.17
CA LEU A 174 3.00 -23.83 4.29
C LEU A 174 3.65 -25.16 3.86
N ALA A 175 3.21 -25.74 2.75
CA ALA A 175 3.83 -26.96 2.21
C ALA A 175 5.32 -26.75 1.85
N LEU A 176 5.68 -25.56 1.36
CA LEU A 176 7.08 -25.18 1.11
C LEU A 176 7.88 -25.03 2.42
N GLU A 177 7.33 -24.38 3.45
CA GLU A 177 7.99 -24.25 4.76
C GLU A 177 8.19 -25.61 5.44
N GLU A 178 7.21 -26.50 5.36
CA GLU A 178 7.34 -27.88 5.86
C GLU A 178 8.43 -28.65 5.11
N ALA A 179 8.51 -28.52 3.78
CA ALA A 179 9.59 -29.11 2.98
C ALA A 179 10.98 -28.57 3.40
N ASN A 180 11.12 -27.25 3.55
CA ASN A 180 12.36 -26.60 3.99
C ASN A 180 12.77 -27.04 5.41
N THR A 181 11.80 -27.15 6.32
CA THR A 181 12.01 -27.61 7.71
C THR A 181 12.51 -29.06 7.72
N ASN A 182 11.86 -29.93 6.93
CA ASN A 182 12.20 -31.35 6.86
C ASN A 182 13.57 -31.61 6.19
N GLN A 183 13.92 -30.84 5.16
CA GLN A 183 15.27 -30.86 4.57
C GLN A 183 16.32 -30.39 5.58
N SER A 184 16.08 -29.29 6.29
CA SER A 184 17.00 -28.79 7.32
C SER A 184 17.22 -29.81 8.46
N ALA A 185 16.17 -30.52 8.87
CA ALA A 185 16.27 -31.59 9.87
C ALA A 185 17.06 -32.80 9.34
N SER A 186 16.86 -33.19 8.06
CA SER A 186 17.63 -34.24 7.39
C SER A 186 19.12 -33.88 7.32
N ASP A 187 19.47 -32.67 6.89
CA ASP A 187 20.87 -32.25 6.74
C ASP A 187 21.58 -32.14 8.09
N LEU A 188 20.91 -31.67 9.14
CA LEU A 188 21.42 -31.70 10.51
C LEU A 188 21.65 -33.14 11.00
N ALA A 189 20.72 -34.06 10.72
CA ALA A 189 20.90 -35.48 11.05
C ALA A 189 22.07 -36.11 10.29
N GLN A 190 22.17 -35.91 8.97
CA GLN A 190 23.29 -36.40 8.16
C GLN A 190 24.64 -35.84 8.65
N ARG A 191 24.68 -34.56 9.02
CA ARG A 191 25.87 -33.91 9.59
C ARG A 191 26.22 -34.43 11.00
N ALA A 192 25.25 -34.87 11.79
CA ALA A 192 25.48 -35.51 13.08
C ALA A 192 25.95 -36.98 12.93
N PHE A 193 25.49 -37.70 11.91
CA PHE A 193 25.93 -39.07 11.60
C PHE A 193 27.27 -39.12 10.83
N ALA A 194 27.73 -38.00 10.27
CA ALA A 194 29.07 -37.85 9.71
C ALA A 194 30.14 -37.94 10.81
N LYS A 195 30.60 -39.16 11.10
CA LYS A 195 31.66 -39.44 12.09
C LYS A 195 32.86 -38.51 11.89
N PRO A 196 33.43 -37.91 12.95
CA PRO A 196 34.66 -37.14 12.84
C PRO A 196 35.78 -38.06 12.34
N ILE A 197 36.30 -37.77 11.15
CA ILE A 197 37.41 -38.54 10.57
C ILE A 197 38.62 -38.40 11.48
N ASN A 198 39.13 -39.54 11.94
CA ASN A 198 40.18 -39.65 12.96
C ASN A 198 41.40 -38.78 12.62
N ALA A 199 41.62 -37.70 13.37
CA ALA A 199 42.72 -36.76 13.19
C ALA A 199 44.07 -37.33 13.67
N LYS A 200 44.57 -38.37 12.99
CA LYS A 200 45.92 -38.90 13.17
C LYS A 200 46.65 -39.04 11.83
N ALA A 201 47.88 -38.56 11.83
CA ALA A 201 48.89 -38.68 10.78
C ALA A 201 48.55 -38.05 9.40
N SER A 202 48.87 -36.76 9.27
CA SER A 202 49.66 -36.31 8.11
C SER A 202 50.62 -35.19 8.52
N LYS A 203 51.91 -35.53 8.68
CA LYS A 203 52.98 -34.62 9.11
C LYS A 203 54.18 -34.85 8.20
N ARG A 204 54.60 -33.80 7.49
CA ARG A 204 55.54 -33.80 6.34
C ARG A 204 54.89 -34.36 5.04
N LEU A 205 55.23 -33.89 3.83
CA LEU A 205 56.26 -32.92 3.44
C LEU A 205 55.84 -32.13 2.19
N ASN A 206 55.92 -30.80 2.19
CA ASN A 206 56.56 -30.05 1.09
C ASN A 206 56.85 -28.59 1.51
N SER A 207 58.09 -28.34 1.95
CA SER A 207 58.60 -27.00 2.24
C SER A 207 59.53 -26.53 1.12
N ASN A 208 58.99 -25.95 0.03
CA ASN A 208 59.78 -25.31 -1.03
C ASN A 208 58.94 -24.34 -1.91
N ALA A 209 58.69 -23.12 -1.43
CA ALA A 209 58.11 -22.03 -2.25
C ALA A 209 58.43 -20.60 -1.74
N SER A 210 58.65 -20.43 -0.44
CA SER A 210 58.70 -19.14 0.26
C SER A 210 60.09 -18.44 0.27
N LYS A 211 60.91 -18.63 -0.76
CA LYS A 211 62.24 -17.99 -0.89
C LYS A 211 62.47 -17.18 -2.18
N LYS A 212 61.48 -17.01 -3.06
CA LYS A 212 61.62 -16.18 -4.28
C LYS A 212 60.45 -15.22 -4.52
N ARG A 213 60.30 -14.23 -3.62
CA ARG A 213 59.50 -13.00 -3.84
C ARG A 213 59.79 -11.87 -2.82
N LYS A 214 61.07 -11.58 -2.55
CA LYS A 214 61.48 -10.46 -1.66
C LYS A 214 62.62 -9.59 -2.22
N GLU A 215 62.86 -9.65 -3.53
CA GLU A 215 63.99 -8.97 -4.19
C GLU A 215 63.60 -8.22 -5.48
N GLU A 216 62.30 -8.05 -5.76
CA GLU A 216 61.78 -7.24 -6.88
C GLU A 216 61.10 -5.95 -6.40
N LEU A 217 61.48 -5.45 -5.22
CA LEU A 217 60.95 -4.23 -4.60
C LEU A 217 62.04 -3.14 -4.45
N LYS A 218 62.99 -3.14 -5.39
CA LYS A 218 64.06 -2.14 -5.56
C LYS A 218 64.45 -1.97 -7.03
N ASN A 219 63.52 -1.55 -7.91
CA ASN A 219 63.85 -0.90 -9.20
C ASN A 219 62.59 -0.33 -9.89
N ASN A 220 62.13 0.83 -9.41
CA ASN A 220 61.57 1.93 -10.22
C ASN A 220 61.08 3.06 -9.31
N LYS A 221 61.99 3.99 -8.95
CA LYS A 221 61.66 5.24 -8.26
C LYS A 221 62.18 6.41 -9.09
N GLY A 222 61.38 6.90 -10.04
CA GLY A 222 61.76 8.06 -10.84
C GLY A 222 60.76 8.45 -11.93
N LYS A 223 59.97 9.50 -11.64
CA LYS A 223 59.04 10.21 -12.55
C LYS A 223 57.82 9.36 -12.98
N GLY A 224 56.59 9.88 -12.96
CA GLY A 224 56.14 11.19 -12.47
C GLY A 224 54.62 11.34 -12.50
N LYS A 225 54.15 12.51 -12.08
CA LYS A 225 52.78 13.03 -12.15
C LYS A 225 52.03 12.62 -13.44
N GLN A 226 50.72 12.32 -13.42
CA GLN A 226 49.72 12.46 -12.35
C GLN A 226 48.68 11.30 -12.45
N GLU A 227 47.36 11.31 -12.18
CA GLU A 227 46.33 12.35 -11.96
C GLU A 227 45.13 11.82 -11.14
N GLU A 228 44.13 12.69 -10.91
CA GLU A 228 42.73 12.52 -10.44
C GLU A 228 42.05 11.15 -10.73
N ALA A 229 41.61 10.34 -9.73
CA ALA A 229 40.40 10.43 -8.87
C ALA A 229 39.05 10.13 -9.58
N LYS A 230 38.03 9.49 -8.96
CA LYS A 230 37.86 9.03 -7.56
C LYS A 230 36.99 7.75 -7.51
N ALA A 231 37.16 6.95 -6.46
CA ALA A 231 36.45 5.69 -6.25
C ALA A 231 34.95 5.86 -5.91
N VAL A 232 34.18 4.79 -6.17
CA VAL A 232 32.84 4.55 -5.59
C VAL A 232 33.00 3.46 -4.52
N GLU A 233 32.55 3.72 -3.30
CA GLU A 233 32.56 2.74 -2.20
C GLU A 233 31.25 2.82 -1.38
N ASP A 234 30.40 1.83 -1.65
CA ASP A 234 29.46 1.05 -0.83
C ASP A 234 29.01 1.48 0.60
N THR A 235 27.90 0.86 1.00
CA THR A 235 27.35 0.59 2.35
C THR A 235 26.46 1.60 3.12
N THR A 236 25.34 1.03 3.60
CA THR A 236 24.55 1.36 4.81
C THR A 236 23.85 2.72 4.98
N ALA A 237 22.51 2.67 5.02
CA ALA A 237 21.63 3.53 5.81
C ALA A 237 20.38 2.72 6.25
N GLU A 238 19.75 3.09 7.37
CA GLU A 238 18.82 2.23 8.12
C GLU A 238 17.34 2.39 7.73
N PHE A 239 16.54 1.34 7.97
CA PHE A 239 15.08 1.35 7.81
C PHE A 239 14.39 1.81 9.11
N ALA A 240 13.93 3.06 9.15
CA ALA A 240 13.14 3.60 10.25
C ALA A 240 11.63 3.46 9.99
N GLY A 241 10.94 2.66 10.81
CA GLY A 241 9.48 2.58 10.79
C GLY A 241 8.84 3.63 11.69
N ASN A 242 7.93 4.45 11.16
CA ASN A 242 7.20 5.47 11.92
C ASN A 242 5.78 5.01 12.29
N ALA A 243 5.60 4.61 13.54
CA ALA A 243 4.27 4.46 14.13
C ALA A 243 3.83 5.80 14.75
N SER A 244 2.89 6.50 14.09
CA SER A 244 2.20 7.66 14.69
C SER A 244 0.85 7.23 15.25
N THR A 245 0.72 7.27 16.57
CA THR A 245 -0.55 7.18 17.28
C THR A 245 -1.17 8.56 17.40
N SER A 246 -2.29 8.82 16.72
CA SER A 246 -3.06 10.06 16.84
C SER A 246 -4.37 9.83 17.62
N ASP A 247 -4.33 10.12 18.91
CA ASP A 247 -5.54 10.20 19.75
C ASP A 247 -6.41 11.38 19.30
N PHE A 248 -7.62 11.09 18.79
CA PHE A 248 -8.60 12.09 18.39
C PHE A 248 -9.80 12.13 19.35
N THR A 249 -9.56 12.61 20.57
CA THR A 249 -10.60 12.94 21.56
C THR A 249 -11.01 14.42 21.45
N ASN A 250 -11.86 14.75 20.47
CA ASN A 250 -12.53 16.05 20.42
C ASN A 250 -14.03 15.94 20.08
N PRO A 251 -14.92 15.88 21.09
CA PRO A 251 -16.36 16.02 20.88
C PRO A 251 -16.78 17.49 20.75
N HIS A 252 -17.73 17.75 19.85
CA HIS A 252 -18.37 19.04 19.50
C HIS A 252 -17.63 19.95 18.50
N SER A 253 -18.13 19.96 17.26
CA SER A 253 -18.05 21.08 16.31
C SER A 253 -19.47 21.35 15.76
N PRO A 254 -20.18 22.41 16.19
CA PRO A 254 -21.62 22.56 15.99
C PRO A 254 -22.01 23.21 14.64
N LEU A 255 -21.52 22.67 13.52
CA LEU A 255 -21.71 23.26 12.18
C LEU A 255 -22.37 22.33 11.14
N LEU A 256 -22.95 21.20 11.56
CA LEU A 256 -23.66 20.24 10.68
C LEU A 256 -25.16 20.11 11.01
N LEU A 257 -25.84 21.22 11.27
CA LEU A 257 -27.28 21.23 11.63
C LEU A 257 -28.15 22.25 10.86
N SER A 258 -27.71 22.68 9.67
CA SER A 258 -28.42 23.68 8.84
C SER A 258 -28.61 23.28 7.37
N ALA A 259 -28.38 22.01 7.01
CA ALA A 259 -28.48 21.48 5.65
C ALA A 259 -29.60 20.45 5.44
N LEU A 260 -30.56 20.35 6.36
CA LEU A 260 -31.70 19.43 6.32
C LEU A 260 -33.02 20.13 6.72
N ALA A 261 -33.24 21.32 6.15
CA ALA A 261 -34.46 22.11 6.32
C ALA A 261 -34.70 23.05 5.12
N ASN A 262 -35.15 22.46 3.99
CA ASN A 262 -35.99 23.02 2.91
C ASN A 262 -35.90 22.13 1.66
#